data_AF-A0A1V4QPZ9-F1
#
_entry.id   AF-A0A1V4QPZ9-F1
#
_cell.length_a   1.000
_cell.length_b   1.000
_cell.length_c   1.000
_cell.angle_alpha   90.00
_cell.angle_beta   90.00
_cell.angle_gamma   90.00
#
_symmetry.space_group_name_H-M   'P 1'
#
loop_
_entity.id
_entity.type
_entity.pdbx_description
1 polymer ?
#
loop_
_entity_poly.entity_id
_entity_poly.type
_entity_poly.pdbx_seq_one_letter_code
_entity_poly.pdbx_strand_id
1 'polypeptide(L)' 'MERKMHEMAIATGLLRQVLAAAEAHDVERVEEVHVTCGVLRLVVPEALRAAFEVLRLTSIICRDRQGASTG' A
#
# COMPACT_ATOMS: atom_id res chain seq x y z
N MET A 1 -5.16 -17.10 11.45
CA MET A 1 -4.11 -17.05 10.40
C MET A 1 -4.69 -16.66 9.03
N GLU A 2 -5.92 -17.10 8.70
CA GLU A 2 -6.64 -16.73 7.46
C GLU A 2 -6.76 -15.23 7.17
N ARG A 3 -7.12 -14.39 8.16
CA ARG A 3 -7.25 -12.94 7.94
C ARG A 3 -5.96 -12.29 7.45
N LYS A 4 -4.82 -12.54 8.13
CA LYS A 4 -3.51 -12.03 7.68
C LYS A 4 -3.20 -12.37 6.23
N MET A 5 -3.57 -13.56 5.74
CA MET A 5 -3.38 -13.93 4.34
C MET A 5 -4.40 -13.24 3.42
N HIS A 6 -5.64 -13.08 3.87
CA HIS A 6 -6.68 -12.31 3.17
C HIS A 6 -6.30 -10.84 2.98
N GLU A 7 -5.87 -10.14 4.04
CA GLU A 7 -5.42 -8.75 3.93
C GLU A 7 -4.13 -8.60 3.13
N MET A 8 -3.21 -9.57 3.20
CA MET A 8 -2.01 -9.59 2.36
C MET A 8 -2.34 -9.75 0.87
N ALA A 9 -3.33 -10.58 0.53
CA ALA A 9 -3.80 -10.72 -0.86
C ALA A 9 -4.42 -9.41 -1.37
N ILE A 10 -5.21 -8.73 -0.55
CA ILE A 10 -5.77 -7.41 -0.87
C ILE A 10 -4.63 -6.39 -1.07
N ALA A 11 -3.69 -6.31 -0.13
CA ALA A 11 -2.56 -5.40 -0.20
C ALA A 11 -1.69 -5.63 -1.45
N THR A 12 -1.49 -6.88 -1.84
CA THR A 12 -0.78 -7.25 -3.08
C THR A 12 -1.52 -6.74 -4.31
N GLY A 13 -2.84 -6.90 -4.35
CA GLY A 13 -3.68 -6.35 -5.42
C GLY A 13 -3.61 -4.82 -5.49
N LEU A 14 -3.65 -4.15 -4.34
CA LEU A 14 -3.53 -2.68 -4.25
C LEU A 14 -2.17 -2.21 -4.77
N LEU A 15 -1.06 -2.82 -4.33
CA LEU A 15 0.27 -2.42 -4.79
C LEU A 15 0.40 -2.55 -6.32
N ARG A 16 -0.13 -3.62 -6.91
CA ARG A 16 -0.15 -3.79 -8.37
C ARG A 16 -0.90 -2.67 -9.08
N GLN A 17 -2.04 -2.25 -8.55
CA GLN A 17 -2.82 -1.14 -9.12
C GLN A 17 -2.07 0.20 -9.00
N VAL A 18 -1.43 0.44 -7.85
CA VAL A 18 -0.62 1.64 -7.63
C VAL A 18 0.55 1.70 -8.61
N LEU A 19 1.27 0.59 -8.81
CA LEU A 19 2.38 0.52 -9.75
C LEU A 19 1.93 0.72 -11.20
N ALA A 20 0.82 0.10 -11.60
CA ALA A 20 0.27 0.29 -12.94
C ALA A 20 -0.16 1.75 -13.18
N ALA A 21 -0.73 2.41 -12.17
CA ALA A 21 -1.05 3.83 -12.25
C ALA A 21 0.22 4.69 -12.34
N ALA A 22 1.25 4.37 -11.53
CA ALA A 22 2.51 5.10 -11.57
C ALA A 22 3.20 5.01 -12.94
N GLU A 23 3.22 3.82 -13.54
CA GLU A 23 3.74 3.59 -14.89
C GLU A 23 2.92 4.34 -15.95
N ALA A 24 1.58 4.29 -15.87
CA ALA A 24 0.71 4.97 -16.82
C ALA A 24 0.82 6.51 -16.80
N HIS A 25 1.25 7.07 -15.67
CA HIS A 25 1.43 8.51 -15.49
C HIS A 25 2.90 8.96 -15.55
N ASP A 26 3.84 8.04 -15.80
CA ASP A 26 5.29 8.28 -15.82
C ASP A 26 5.79 9.02 -14.56
N VAL A 27 5.29 8.60 -13.39
CA VAL A 27 5.68 9.18 -12.11
C VAL A 27 6.70 8.31 -11.39
N GLU A 28 7.74 8.95 -10.88
CA GLU A 28 8.82 8.27 -10.17
C GLU A 28 8.49 8.01 -8.68
N ARG A 29 7.39 8.60 -8.19
CA ARG A 29 7.04 8.56 -6.77
C ARG A 29 5.54 8.63 -6.51
N VAL A 30 5.09 7.81 -5.55
CA VAL A 30 3.76 7.91 -4.94
C VAL A 30 3.91 8.52 -3.54
N GLU A 31 3.24 9.63 -3.29
CA GLU A 31 3.28 10.31 -1.99
C GLU A 31 2.31 9.69 -0.98
N GLU A 32 1.09 9.40 -1.42
CA GLU A 32 0.05 8.86 -0.54
C GLU A 32 -0.91 7.95 -1.30
N VAL A 33 -1.45 6.95 -0.61
CA VAL A 33 -2.48 6.04 -1.13
C VAL A 33 -3.67 6.07 -0.18
N HIS A 34 -4.80 6.61 -0.66
CA HIS A 34 -6.06 6.63 0.08
C HIS A 34 -6.91 5.43 -0.31
N VAL A 35 -7.30 4.61 0.67
CA VAL A 35 -8.12 3.41 0.44
C VAL A 35 -9.40 3.49 1.25
N THR A 36 -10.54 3.47 0.56
CA THR A 36 -11.85 3.38 1.22
C THR A 36 -12.24 1.92 1.44
N CYS A 37 -12.44 1.53 2.70
CA CYS A 37 -12.88 0.19 3.07
C CYS A 37 -14.38 0.18 3.36
N GLY A 38 -15.15 -0.58 2.59
CA GLY A 38 -16.59 -0.77 2.85
C GLY A 38 -16.82 -1.63 4.11
N VAL A 39 -17.73 -1.18 4.98
CA VAL A 39 -18.02 -1.78 6.30
C VAL A 39 -18.46 -3.26 6.26
N LEU A 40 -18.95 -3.76 5.11
CA LEU A 40 -19.43 -5.14 4.95
C LEU A 40 -18.35 -6.13 4.47
N ARG A 41 -17.11 -5.69 4.20
CA ARG A 41 -16.08 -6.56 3.59
C ARG A 41 -15.25 -7.39 4.55
N LEU A 42 -15.53 -7.33 5.86
CA LEU A 42 -14.74 -8.02 6.92
C LEU A 42 -13.22 -7.74 6.85
N VAL A 43 -12.82 -6.66 6.17
CA VAL A 43 -11.44 -6.19 6.08
C VAL A 43 -11.10 -5.45 7.35
N VAL A 44 -9.96 -5.77 7.96
CA VAL A 44 -9.42 -5.03 9.10
C VAL A 44 -8.46 -3.96 8.56
N PRO A 45 -8.82 -2.66 8.63
CA PRO A 45 -8.02 -1.59 8.02
C PRO A 45 -6.58 -1.55 8.52
N GLU A 46 -6.37 -1.81 9.81
CA GLU A 46 -5.04 -1.80 10.44
C GLU A 46 -4.18 -2.97 9.93
N ALA A 47 -4.79 -4.15 9.72
CA ALA A 47 -4.10 -5.31 9.17
C ALA A 47 -3.77 -5.12 7.69
N LEU A 48 -4.69 -4.50 6.93
CA LEU A 48 -4.45 -4.13 5.54
C LEU A 48 -3.31 -3.11 5.41
N ARG A 49 -3.32 -2.07 6.26
CA ARG A 49 -2.25 -1.07 6.32
C ARG A 49 -0.92 -1.75 6.63
N ALA A 50 -0.86 -2.58 7.67
CA ALA A 50 0.38 -3.29 8.03
C ALA A 50 0.89 -4.19 6.90
N ALA A 51 -0.01 -4.89 6.19
CA ALA A 51 0.37 -5.70 5.03
C ALA A 51 0.93 -4.83 3.89
N PHE A 52 0.30 -3.70 3.61
CA PHE A 52 0.75 -2.76 2.57
C PHE A 52 2.10 -2.12 2.91
N GLU A 53 2.33 -1.76 4.17
CA GLU A 53 3.61 -1.23 4.67
C GLU A 53 4.77 -2.20 4.44
N VAL A 54 4.53 -3.52 4.57
CA VAL A 54 5.56 -4.52 4.28
C VAL A 54 5.81 -4.62 2.77
N LEU A 55 4.74 -4.67 1.97
CA LEU A 55 4.85 -4.84 0.51
C LEU A 55 5.46 -3.63 -0.17
N ARG A 56 5.14 -2.40 0.25
CA ARG A 56 5.67 -1.20 -0.41
C ARG A 56 7.21 -1.11 -0.36
N LEU A 57 7.85 -1.75 0.62
CA LEU A 57 9.32 -1.78 0.74
C LEU A 57 10.00 -2.50 -0.44
N THR A 58 9.26 -3.38 -1.14
CA THR A 58 9.73 -4.05 -2.35
C THR A 58 9.62 -3.16 -3.60
N SER A 59 9.03 -1.97 -3.48
CA SER A 59 8.91 -0.98 -4.56
C SER A 59 9.71 0.27 -4.22
N ILE A 60 10.51 0.74 -5.18
CA ILE A 60 11.26 2.00 -5.04
C ILE A 60 10.32 3.21 -5.10
N ILE A 61 9.29 3.13 -5.94
CA ILE A 61 8.30 4.19 -6.19
C ILE A 61 7.45 4.48 -4.93
N CYS A 62 7.25 3.47 -4.08
CA CYS A 62 6.39 3.55 -2.88
C CYS A 62 7.17 3.61 -1.55
N ARG A 63 8.50 3.75 -1.60
CA ARG A 63 9.35 3.79 -0.41
C ARG A 63 9.40 5.21 0.17
N ASP A 64 9.31 5.32 1.49
CA ASP A 64 9.57 6.61 2.16
C ASP A 64 11.02 7.04 2.05
N ARG A 65 11.25 8.35 1.97
CA ARG A 65 12.55 8.92 2.28
C ARG A 65 12.83 8.67 3.76
N GLN A 66 13.81 7.81 4.05
CA GLN A 66 14.46 7.88 5.36
C GLN A 66 15.15 9.24 5.45
N GLY A 67 14.61 10.14 6.28
CA GLY A 67 15.27 11.37 6.72
C GLY A 67 14.83 12.65 6.01
N ALA A 68 13.90 13.38 6.64
CA ALA A 68 13.87 14.85 6.69
C ALA A 68 12.92 15.31 7.81
N SER A 69 13.16 14.89 9.06
CA SER A 69 12.65 15.59 10.23
C SER A 69 13.79 16.42 10.81
N THR A 70 13.99 17.61 10.25
CA THR A 70 14.64 18.72 10.94
C THR A 70 13.69 19.90 10.79
N GLY A 71 13.02 20.22 11.88
CA GLY A 71 12.04 21.30 12.03
C GLY A 71 11.56 21.32 13.45
#